data_AF-A0A9C7TDB2-F1
#
_entry.id   AF-A0A9C7TDB2-F1
#
_cell.length_a   1.000
_cell.length_b   1.000
_cell.length_c   1.000
_cell.angle_alpha   90.00
_cell.angle_beta   90.00
_cell.angle_gamma   90.00
#
_symmetry.space_group_name_H-M   'P 1'
#
loop_
_entity.id
_entity.type
_entity.pdbx_description
1 polymer ?
#
loop_
_entity_poly.entity_id
_entity_poly.type
_entity_poly.pdbx_seq_one_letter_code
_entity_poly.pdbx_strand_id
1 'polypeptide(L)'
;MDPVLAVGLLLSFSYLAGRAISRLKLPMVTGYLLLGLAFGVSALGIIPLKLNLRLGWLIELALIFIAFHIGSQLRTETFRRMGGALVLIIVLETLGAFAFLFLAVLLTYGGFVPSFLIAAIGCATAPAVTVL
;
A
#
# COMPACT_ATOMS: atom_id res chain seq x y z
N MET A 1 -20.04 14.08 9.54
CA MET A 1 -19.10 13.44 10.48
C MET A 1 -17.89 14.33 10.63
N ASP A 2 -17.48 14.60 11.86
CA ASP A 2 -16.26 15.36 12.13
C ASP A 2 -15.03 14.56 11.71
N PRO A 3 -14.00 15.19 11.10
CA PRO A 3 -12.79 14.48 10.67
C PRO A 3 -12.09 13.73 11.80
N VAL A 4 -12.07 14.29 13.01
CA VAL A 4 -11.46 13.67 14.19
C VAL A 4 -12.19 12.37 14.56
N LEU A 5 -13.53 12.39 14.57
CA LEU A 5 -14.34 11.20 14.85
C LEU A 5 -14.13 10.14 13.78
N ALA A 6 -14.07 10.54 12.51
CA ALA A 6 -13.84 9.61 11.41
C ALA A 6 -12.46 8.94 11.49
N VAL A 7 -11.41 9.69 11.83
CA VAL A 7 -10.07 9.12 12.05
C VAL A 7 -10.08 8.18 13.26
N GLY A 8 -10.70 8.56 14.37
CA GLY A 8 -10.82 7.71 15.55
C GLY A 8 -11.53 6.38 15.26
N LEU A 9 -12.63 6.44 14.50
CA LEU A 9 -13.34 5.25 14.02
C LEU A 9 -12.46 4.41 13.10
N LEU A 10 -11.84 5.02 12.08
CA LEU A 10 -10.99 4.31 11.13
C LEU A 10 -9.84 3.60 11.84
N LEU A 11 -9.14 4.26 12.75
CA LEU A 11 -8.03 3.67 13.50
C LEU A 11 -8.50 2.53 14.42
N SER A 12 -9.59 2.73 15.17
CA SER A 12 -10.10 1.75 16.12
C SER A 12 -10.61 0.49 15.42
N PHE A 13 -11.46 0.66 14.40
CA PHE A 13 -12.05 -0.44 13.66
C PHE A 13 -11.02 -1.16 12.79
N SER A 14 -10.12 -0.44 12.12
CA SER A 14 -9.06 -1.08 11.33
C SER A 14 -8.15 -1.92 12.22
N TYR A 15 -7.74 -1.43 13.39
CA TYR A 15 -6.95 -2.21 14.35
C TYR A 15 -7.65 -3.50 14.77
N LEU A 16 -8.94 -3.42 15.14
CA LEU A 16 -9.75 -4.59 15.51
C LEU A 16 -9.87 -5.59 14.36
N ALA A 17 -10.12 -5.12 13.14
CA ALA A 17 -10.20 -5.96 11.95
C ALA A 17 -8.85 -6.61 11.62
N GLY A 18 -7.74 -5.89 11.72
CA GLY A 18 -6.40 -6.45 11.54
C GLY A 18 -6.11 -7.56 12.55
N ARG A 19 -6.48 -7.36 13.82
CA ARG A 19 -6.31 -8.38 14.87
C ARG A 19 -7.22 -9.58 14.68
N ALA A 20 -8.44 -9.38 14.19
CA ALA A 20 -9.35 -10.47 13.82
C ALA A 20 -8.79 -11.30 12.65
N ILE A 21 -8.30 -10.65 11.60
CA ILE A 21 -7.68 -11.30 10.43
C ILE A 21 -6.39 -12.03 10.81
N SER A 22 -5.61 -11.50 11.75
CA SER A 22 -4.41 -12.18 12.26
C SER A 22 -4.74 -13.54 12.92
N ARG A 23 -5.94 -13.71 13.50
CA ARG A 23 -6.40 -15.02 14.02
C ARG A 23 -6.58 -16.07 12.91
N LEU A 24 -6.82 -15.62 11.68
CA LEU A 24 -6.91 -16.48 10.49
C LEU A 24 -5.54 -16.74 9.85
N LYS A 25 -4.43 -16.37 10.51
CA LYS A 25 -3.06 -16.48 10.01
C LYS A 25 -2.79 -15.65 8.74
N LEU A 26 -3.55 -14.58 8.54
CA LEU A 26 -3.35 -13.63 7.46
C LEU A 26 -2.67 -12.35 7.95
N PRO A 27 -1.97 -11.60 7.07
CA PRO A 27 -1.38 -10.32 7.43
C PRO A 27 -2.44 -9.33 7.94
N MET A 28 -2.10 -8.57 8.98
CA MET A 28 -3.02 -7.57 9.55
C MET A 28 -3.47 -6.53 8.52
N VAL A 29 -2.60 -6.19 7.56
CA VAL A 29 -2.89 -5.24 6.47
C VAL A 29 -4.12 -5.66 5.65
N THR A 30 -4.34 -6.97 5.48
CA THR A 30 -5.53 -7.48 4.81
C THR A 30 -6.81 -7.07 5.56
N GLY A 31 -6.80 -7.08 6.89
CA GLY A 31 -7.94 -6.61 7.69
C GLY A 31 -8.18 -5.10 7.56
N TYR A 32 -7.12 -4.30 7.46
CA TYR A 32 -7.24 -2.86 7.23
C TYR A 32 -7.87 -2.58 5.86
N LEU A 33 -7.45 -3.30 4.82
CA LEU A 33 -7.98 -3.19 3.46
C LEU A 33 -9.46 -3.59 3.38
N LEU A 34 -9.82 -4.73 3.98
CA LEU A 34 -11.21 -5.20 4.00
C LEU A 34 -12.12 -4.21 4.70
N LEU A 35 -11.68 -3.65 5.83
CA LEU A 35 -12.46 -2.65 6.54
C LEU A 35 -12.58 -1.34 5.75
N GLY A 36 -11.50 -0.90 5.09
CA GLY A 36 -11.52 0.27 4.21
C GLY A 36 -12.47 0.08 3.02
N LEU A 37 -12.50 -1.09 2.41
CA LEU A 37 -13.44 -1.43 1.34
C LEU A 37 -14.88 -1.41 1.86
N ALA A 38 -15.13 -2.00 3.04
CA ALA A 38 -16.45 -2.04 3.64
C ALA A 38 -16.95 -0.63 4.04
N PHE A 39 -16.12 0.19 4.67
CA PHE A 39 -16.51 1.52 5.17
C PHE A 39 -16.44 2.61 4.11
N GLY A 40 -15.73 2.37 3.01
CA GLY A 40 -15.58 3.29 1.91
C GLY A 40 -16.86 3.50 1.10
N VAL A 41 -16.78 4.41 0.14
CA VAL A 41 -17.89 4.81 -0.74
C VAL A 41 -18.44 3.66 -1.59
N SER A 42 -17.63 2.64 -1.86
CA SER A 42 -18.00 1.51 -2.72
C SER A 42 -18.88 0.45 -2.05
N ALA A 43 -19.03 0.49 -0.72
CA ALA A 43 -19.85 -0.48 0.03
C ALA A 43 -20.83 0.22 0.99
N LEU A 44 -20.50 0.36 2.27
CA LEU A 44 -21.44 0.90 3.28
C LEU A 44 -21.56 2.42 3.23
N GLY A 45 -20.63 3.12 2.57
CA GLY A 45 -20.68 4.58 2.42
C GLY A 45 -20.52 5.36 3.74
N ILE A 46 -20.01 4.73 4.80
CA ILE A 46 -19.79 5.34 6.12
C ILE A 46 -18.83 6.52 6.02
N ILE A 47 -17.79 6.40 5.19
CA ILE A 47 -16.86 7.49 4.88
C ILE A 47 -17.24 8.08 3.50
N PRO A 48 -17.95 9.22 3.44
CA PRO A 48 -18.35 9.81 2.17
C PRO A 48 -17.16 10.41 1.42
N LEU A 49 -17.26 10.52 0.09
CA LEU A 49 -16.18 11.00 -0.78
C LEU A 49 -15.61 12.36 -0.34
N LYS A 50 -16.48 13.30 0.04
CA LYS A 50 -16.09 14.63 0.53
C LYS A 50 -15.21 14.56 1.78
N LEU A 51 -15.46 13.60 2.67
CA LEU A 51 -14.64 13.40 3.86
C LEU A 51 -13.33 12.69 3.51
N ASN A 52 -13.36 11.70 2.62
CA ASN A 52 -12.16 11.02 2.13
C ASN A 52 -11.16 12.01 1.51
N LEU A 53 -11.63 12.92 0.65
CA LEU A 53 -10.79 13.97 0.05
C LEU A 53 -10.19 14.92 1.10
N ARG A 54 -10.94 15.23 2.17
CA ARG A 54 -10.43 16.05 3.29
C ARG A 54 -9.40 15.33 4.15
N LEU A 55 -9.34 14.00 4.09
CA LEU A 55 -8.36 13.16 4.79
C LEU A 55 -7.11 12.89 3.95
N GLY A 56 -6.95 13.52 2.77
CA GLY A 56 -5.78 13.32 1.90
C GLY A 56 -4.43 13.57 2.60
N TRP A 57 -4.36 14.61 3.44
CA TRP A 57 -3.16 14.92 4.23
C TRP A 57 -2.75 13.78 5.17
N LEU A 58 -3.71 12.97 5.64
CA LEU A 58 -3.43 11.83 6.51
C LEU A 58 -2.74 10.70 5.74
N ILE A 59 -3.11 10.50 4.47
CA ILE A 59 -2.46 9.53 3.57
C ILE A 59 -1.02 9.97 3.30
N GLU A 60 -0.81 11.25 2.98
CA GLU A 60 0.54 11.81 2.77
C GLU A 60 1.42 11.65 4.01
N LEU A 61 0.89 11.98 5.19
CA LEU A 61 1.58 11.84 6.46
C LEU A 61 1.89 10.37 6.79
N ALA A 62 0.97 9.44 6.51
CA ALA A 62 1.22 8.01 6.65
C ALA A 62 2.34 7.52 5.72
N LEU A 63 2.34 7.95 4.45
CA LEU A 63 3.38 7.60 3.48
C LEU A 63 4.75 8.14 3.90
N ILE A 64 4.81 9.37 4.42
CA ILE A 64 6.05 9.95 4.96
C ILE A 64 6.58 9.10 6.12
N PHE A 65 5.72 8.70 7.06
CA PHE A 65 6.16 7.87 8.18
C PHE A 65 6.61 6.48 7.74
N ILE A 66 5.93 5.85 6.77
CA ILE A 66 6.36 4.56 6.22
C ILE A 66 7.72 4.70 5.54
N ALA A 67 7.90 5.71 4.69
CA ALA A 67 9.17 5.96 4.00
C ALA A 67 10.30 6.26 4.97
N PHE A 68 10.05 7.10 5.99
CA PHE A 68 11.03 7.41 7.03
C PHE A 68 11.38 6.18 7.87
N HIS A 69 10.38 5.38 8.26
CA HIS A 69 10.60 4.19 9.07
C HIS A 69 11.43 3.15 8.30
N ILE A 70 11.07 2.85 7.05
CA ILE A 70 11.85 1.95 6.18
C ILE A 70 13.25 2.51 5.95
N GLY A 71 13.37 3.80 5.65
CA GLY A 71 14.65 4.47 5.45
C GLY A 71 15.55 4.40 6.68
N SER A 72 15.00 4.52 7.89
CA SER A 72 15.75 4.44 9.15
C SER A 72 16.33 3.05 9.45
N GLN A 73 15.78 2.00 8.85
CA GLN A 73 16.28 0.62 8.98
C GLN A 73 17.43 0.31 8.00
N LEU A 74 17.69 1.17 7.02
CA LEU A 74 18.76 0.98 6.04
C LEU A 74 20.14 1.18 6.69
N ARG A 75 20.87 0.09 6.88
CA ARG A 75 22.26 0.12 7.35
C ARG A 75 23.21 0.39 6.20
N THR A 76 24.02 1.45 6.32
CA THR A 76 25.06 1.81 5.35
C THR A 76 26.10 0.69 5.15
N GLU A 77 26.38 -0.08 6.20
CA GLU A 77 27.26 -1.27 6.15
C GLU A 77 26.73 -2.35 5.20
N THR A 78 25.42 -2.63 5.26
CA THR A 78 24.75 -3.60 4.36
C THR A 78 24.81 -3.11 2.92
N PHE A 79 24.57 -1.81 2.69
CA PHE A 79 24.68 -1.23 1.36
C PHE A 79 26.12 -1.26 0.83
N ARG A 80 27.13 -1.08 1.68
CA ARG A 80 28.54 -1.17 1.24
C ARG A 80 28.95 -2.61 0.88
N ARG A 81 28.39 -3.62 1.55
CA ARG A 81 28.70 -5.04 1.29
C ARG A 81 27.91 -5.63 0.12
N MET A 82 26.64 -5.22 -0.04
CA MET A 82 25.70 -5.85 -0.97
C MET A 82 25.01 -4.86 -1.93
N GLY A 83 25.35 -3.58 -1.90
CA GLY A 83 24.61 -2.52 -2.60
C GLY A 83 24.50 -2.71 -4.11
N GLY A 84 25.59 -3.13 -4.77
CA GLY A 84 25.55 -3.39 -6.21
C GLY A 84 24.56 -4.50 -6.60
N ALA A 85 24.54 -5.60 -5.85
CA ALA A 85 23.59 -6.68 -6.06
C ALA A 85 22.16 -6.25 -5.72
N LEU A 86 21.96 -5.51 -4.63
CA LEU A 86 20.65 -4.99 -4.24
C LEU A 86 20.07 -4.04 -5.30
N VAL A 87 20.87 -3.10 -5.80
CA VAL A 87 20.45 -2.18 -6.86
C VAL A 87 20.06 -2.96 -8.13
N LEU A 88 20.87 -3.95 -8.52
CA LEU A 88 20.57 -4.77 -9.70
C LEU A 88 19.26 -5.54 -9.52
N ILE A 89 19.05 -6.19 -8.37
CA ILE A 89 17.83 -6.94 -8.06
C ILE A 89 16.62 -6.00 -8.13
N ILE A 90 16.67 -4.85 -7.44
CA ILE A 90 15.56 -3.90 -7.40
C ILE A 90 15.22 -3.37 -8.80
N VAL A 91 16.23 -3.01 -9.60
CA VAL A 91 16.01 -2.51 -10.96
C VAL A 91 15.40 -3.59 -11.85
N LEU A 92 15.94 -4.81 -11.83
CA LEU A 92 15.41 -5.91 -12.64
C LEU A 92 14.02 -6.35 -12.18
N GLU A 93 13.77 -6.44 -10.88
CA GLU A 93 12.48 -6.80 -10.31
C GLU A 93 11.42 -5.75 -10.65
N THR A 94 11.74 -4.46 -10.45
CA THR A 94 10.79 -3.37 -10.70
C THR A 94 10.48 -3.23 -12.20
N LEU A 95 11.50 -3.26 -13.06
CA LEU A 95 11.30 -3.18 -14.52
C LEU A 95 10.60 -4.42 -15.07
N GLY A 96 10.96 -5.61 -14.56
CA GLY A 96 10.33 -6.87 -14.95
C GLY A 96 8.86 -6.93 -14.53
N ALA A 97 8.55 -6.59 -13.28
CA ALA A 97 7.19 -6.53 -12.77
C ALA A 97 6.36 -5.46 -13.51
N PHE A 98 6.93 -4.29 -13.77
CA PHE A 98 6.29 -3.24 -14.55
C PHE A 98 5.96 -3.72 -15.97
N ALA A 99 6.94 -4.25 -16.69
CA ALA A 99 6.74 -4.73 -18.06
C ALA A 99 5.71 -5.86 -18.13
N PHE A 100 5.77 -6.80 -17.18
CA PHE A 100 4.81 -7.89 -17.07
C PHE A 100 3.38 -7.38 -16.83
N LEU A 101 3.17 -6.53 -15.83
CA LEU A 101 1.86 -5.96 -15.52
C LEU A 101 1.34 -5.09 -16.67
N PHE A 102 2.19 -4.27 -17.26
CA PHE A 102 1.83 -3.40 -18.37
C PHE A 102 1.34 -4.22 -19.56
N LEU A 103 2.09 -5.25 -19.96
CA LEU A 103 1.71 -6.11 -21.08
C LEU A 103 0.46 -6.93 -20.76
N ALA A 104 0.36 -7.50 -19.55
CA ALA A 104 -0.80 -8.28 -19.14
C ALA A 104 -2.10 -7.46 -19.17
N VAL A 105 -2.08 -6.24 -18.63
CA VAL A 105 -3.26 -5.35 -18.62
C VAL A 105 -3.53 -4.80 -20.03
N LEU A 106 -2.50 -4.44 -20.79
CA LEU A 106 -2.67 -3.94 -22.15
C LEU A 106 -3.33 -4.98 -23.07
N LEU A 107 -2.91 -6.25 -22.98
CA LEU A 107 -3.45 -7.33 -23.79
C LEU A 107 -4.87 -7.73 -23.37
N THR A 108 -5.27 -7.51 -22.13
CA THR A 108 -6.61 -7.90 -21.63
C THR A 108 -7.64 -6.77 -21.71
N TYR A 109 -7.25 -5.52 -21.41
CA TYR A 109 -8.13 -4.36 -21.36
C TYR A 109 -7.95 -3.35 -22.51
N GLY A 110 -6.85 -3.42 -23.28
CA GLY A 110 -6.63 -2.63 -24.50
C GLY A 110 -6.31 -1.14 -24.31
N GLY A 111 -6.36 -0.60 -23.09
CA GLY A 111 -6.10 0.82 -22.81
C GLY A 111 -4.65 1.11 -22.42
N PHE A 112 -3.91 1.89 -23.21
CA PHE A 112 -2.51 2.23 -22.90
C PHE A 112 -2.36 2.96 -21.55
N VAL A 113 -3.12 4.05 -21.35
CA VAL A 113 -3.00 4.88 -20.14
C VAL A 113 -3.38 4.12 -18.86
N PRO A 114 -4.52 3.40 -18.79
CA PRO A 114 -4.86 2.60 -17.61
C PRO A 114 -3.84 1.48 -17.34
N SER A 115 -3.36 0.80 -18.39
CA SER A 115 -2.37 -0.27 -18.24
C SER A 115 -1.05 0.26 -17.66
N PHE A 116 -0.60 1.42 -18.14
CA PHE A 116 0.60 2.07 -17.65
C PHE A 116 0.46 2.48 -16.18
N LEU A 117 -0.67 3.09 -15.80
CA LEU A 117 -0.92 3.49 -14.41
C LEU A 117 -0.98 2.29 -13.46
N ILE A 118 -1.68 1.21 -13.85
CA ILE A 118 -1.78 0.00 -13.04
C ILE A 118 -0.41 -0.65 -12.89
N ALA A 119 0.38 -0.72 -13.97
CA ALA A 119 1.75 -1.24 -13.91
C ALA A 119 2.66 -0.40 -13.00
N ALA A 120 2.56 0.93 -13.07
CA ALA A 120 3.35 1.85 -12.25
C ALA A 120 3.04 1.72 -10.75
N ILE A 121 1.75 1.54 -10.41
CA ILE A 121 1.34 1.36 -9.01
C ILE A 121 1.69 -0.05 -8.51
N GLY A 122 1.51 -1.08 -9.36
CA GLY A 122 1.67 -2.48 -9.00
C GLY A 122 3.11 -3.00 -8.96
N CYS A 123 4.08 -2.30 -9.56
CA CYS A 123 5.49 -2.71 -9.52
C CYS A 123 6.19 -2.37 -8.19
N ALA A 124 5.56 -1.60 -7.31
CA ALA A 124 6.12 -1.25 -6.01
C ALA A 124 5.98 -2.43 -5.02
N THR A 125 7.08 -2.86 -4.40
CA THR A 125 7.09 -3.97 -3.44
C THR A 125 7.22 -3.47 -1.99
N ALA A 126 6.49 -4.11 -1.07
CA ALA A 126 6.47 -3.76 0.35
C ALA A 126 7.13 -4.86 1.20
N PRO A 127 8.33 -4.62 1.79
CA PRO A 127 9.06 -5.63 2.55
C PRO A 127 8.46 -5.92 3.93
N ALA A 128 7.59 -5.05 4.45
CA ALA A 128 7.05 -5.18 5.81
C ALA A 128 6.25 -6.47 6.04
N VAL A 129 5.67 -7.07 5.00
CA VAL A 129 4.85 -8.29 5.11
C VAL A 129 5.71 -9.56 5.11
N THR A 130 6.95 -9.50 4.62
CA THR A 130 7.83 -10.68 4.51
C THR A 130 8.81 -10.86 5.67
N VAL A 131 8.99 -9.83 6.50
CA VAL A 131 9.96 -9.82 7.61
C VAL A 131 9.28 -9.98 9.00
N LEU A 132 7.95 -9.84 9.08
CA LEU A 132 7.13 -9.99 10.29
C LEU A 132 6.52 -11.38 10.43
#